data_AF-A0A1G9ZI55-F1
#
_entry.id   AF-A0A1G9ZI55-F1
#
_cell.length_a   1.000
_cell.length_b   1.000
_cell.length_c   1.000
_cell.angle_alpha   90.00
_cell.angle_beta   90.00
_cell.angle_gamma   90.00
#
_symmetry.space_group_name_H-M   'P 1'
#
loop_
_entity.id
_entity.type
_entity.pdbx_description
1 polymer ?
#
loop_
_entity_poly.entity_id
_entity_poly.type
_entity_poly.pdbx_seq_one_letter_code
_entity_poly.pdbx_strand_id
1 'polypeptide(L)'
;MNKEKGFTLIELLIVVAIIGILAAIAIPQFAKYKKRAAESGGEGALTSCITELAAAYTDNGTTQWPCAVGNGTTTLYMDDDTGLVWFDNAHTDNNGTFTIKNITVDCQIDHAQNSNKVGCTAQ
;
A
#
# COMPACT_ATOMS: atom_id res chain seq x y z
N MET A 1 58.88 -11.85 6.85
CA MET A 1 58.65 -10.73 5.92
C MET A 1 57.26 -10.91 5.32
N ASN A 2 56.25 -10.23 5.89
CA ASN A 2 54.91 -10.23 5.31
C ASN A 2 54.94 -9.36 4.06
N LYS A 3 54.66 -9.97 2.90
CA LYS A 3 54.37 -9.23 1.67
C LYS A 3 52.99 -8.59 1.84
N GLU A 4 52.99 -7.33 2.24
CA GLU A 4 51.83 -6.44 2.14
C GLU A 4 51.38 -6.44 0.67
N LYS A 5 50.32 -7.18 0.34
CA LYS A 5 49.68 -7.11 -0.97
C LYS A 5 48.85 -5.82 -1.00
N GLY A 6 49.42 -4.77 -1.57
CA GLY A 6 48.70 -3.52 -1.83
C GLY A 6 47.58 -3.75 -2.83
N PHE A 7 46.40 -3.20 -2.54
CA PHE A 7 45.25 -3.17 -3.45
C PHE A 7 45.58 -2.27 -4.64
N THR A 8 45.35 -2.71 -5.88
CA THR A 8 45.67 -1.89 -7.05
C THR A 8 44.60 -0.82 -7.27
N LEU A 9 45.01 0.40 -7.66
CA LEU A 9 44.05 1.46 -7.99
C LEU A 9 43.12 1.08 -9.14
N ILE A 10 43.61 0.25 -10.08
CA ILE A 10 42.82 -0.21 -11.21
C ILE A 10 41.73 -1.21 -10.81
N GLU A 11 42.01 -2.10 -9.83
CA GLU A 11 40.97 -2.98 -9.27
C GLU A 11 39.85 -2.15 -8.64
N LEU A 12 40.19 -1.06 -7.95
CA LEU A 12 39.21 -0.22 -7.27
C LEU A 12 38.34 0.53 -8.29
N LEU A 13 38.95 0.97 -9.39
CA LEU A 13 38.27 1.69 -10.47
C LEU A 13 37.25 0.81 -11.20
N ILE A 14 37.60 -0.46 -11.48
CA ILE A 14 36.67 -1.39 -12.12
C ILE A 14 35.50 -1.72 -11.19
N VAL A 15 35.76 -1.88 -9.89
CA VAL A 15 34.70 -2.17 -8.91
C VAL A 15 33.67 -1.04 -8.82
N VAL A 16 34.11 0.22 -8.72
CA VAL A 16 33.18 1.35 -8.68
C VAL A 16 32.41 1.52 -10.00
N ALA A 17 33.02 1.19 -11.14
CA ALA A 17 32.35 1.21 -12.43
C ALA A 17 31.19 0.19 -12.48
N ILE A 18 31.42 -1.05 -11.99
CA ILE A 18 30.39 -2.09 -11.94
C ILE A 18 29.28 -1.73 -10.95
N ILE A 19 29.63 -1.25 -9.75
CA ILE A 19 28.64 -0.81 -8.75
C ILE A 19 27.80 0.35 -9.30
N GLY A 20 28.40 1.28 -10.05
CA GLY A 20 27.69 2.37 -10.70
C GLY A 20 26.60 1.88 -11.67
N ILE A 21 26.91 0.88 -12.50
CA ILE A 21 25.94 0.28 -13.44
C ILE A 21 24.81 -0.44 -12.68
N LEU A 22 25.15 -1.23 -11.65
CA LEU A 22 24.15 -1.94 -10.86
C LEU A 22 23.23 -0.98 -10.10
N ALA A 23 23.78 0.08 -9.51
CA ALA A 23 23.02 1.09 -8.78
C ALA A 23 22.04 1.84 -9.69
N ALA A 24 22.44 2.14 -10.93
CA ALA A 24 21.59 2.81 -11.90
C ALA A 24 20.30 2.04 -12.22
N ILE A 25 20.35 0.70 -12.22
CA ILE A 25 19.19 -0.18 -12.44
C ILE A 25 18.45 -0.47 -11.14
N ALA A 26 19.18 -0.73 -10.05
CA ALA A 26 18.61 -1.14 -8.78
C ALA A 26 17.76 -0.05 -8.13
N ILE A 27 18.17 1.22 -8.20
CA ILE A 27 17.45 2.35 -7.58
C ILE A 27 16.01 2.50 -8.12
N PRO A 28 15.77 2.64 -9.45
CA PRO A 28 14.41 2.78 -9.96
C PRO A 28 13.57 1.51 -9.75
N GLN A 29 14.18 0.31 -9.80
CA GLN A 29 13.47 -0.94 -9.53
C GLN A 29 13.01 -1.03 -8.07
N PHE A 30 13.89 -0.68 -7.12
CA PHE A 30 13.56 -0.70 -5.70
C PHE A 30 12.46 0.31 -5.35
N ALA A 31 12.47 1.50 -5.95
CA ALA A 31 11.39 2.48 -5.79
C ALA A 31 10.02 1.91 -6.23
N LYS A 32 9.97 1.25 -7.39
CA LYS A 32 8.74 0.58 -7.88
C LYS A 32 8.30 -0.56 -6.97
N TYR A 33 9.24 -1.36 -6.47
CA TYR A 33 8.93 -2.45 -5.54
C TYR A 33 8.30 -1.92 -4.24
N LYS A 34 8.83 -0.84 -3.68
CA LYS A 34 8.25 -0.20 -2.49
C LYS A 34 6.81 0.30 -2.74
N LYS A 35 6.56 0.91 -3.91
CA LYS A 35 5.21 1.36 -4.28
C LYS A 35 4.21 0.20 -4.36
N ARG A 36 4.56 -0.87 -5.07
CA ARG A 36 3.72 -2.08 -5.16
C ARG A 36 3.47 -2.75 -3.81
N ALA A 37 4.48 -2.76 -2.94
CA ALA A 37 4.33 -3.27 -1.58
C ALA A 37 3.36 -2.40 -0.75
N ALA A 38 3.34 -1.09 -0.97
CA ALA A 38 2.37 -0.19 -0.33
C ALA A 38 0.95 -0.40 -0.89
N GLU A 39 0.80 -0.53 -2.21
CA GLU A 39 -0.50 -0.81 -2.87
C GLU A 39 -1.13 -2.10 -2.33
N SER A 40 -0.41 -3.22 -2.39
CA SER A 40 -0.89 -4.51 -1.87
C SER A 40 -1.15 -4.50 -0.36
N GLY A 41 -0.35 -3.74 0.40
CA GLY A 41 -0.58 -3.54 1.83
C GLY A 41 -1.89 -2.80 2.12
N GLY A 42 -2.22 -1.79 1.32
CA GLY A 42 -3.47 -1.04 1.41
C GLY A 42 -4.69 -1.90 1.10
N GLU A 43 -4.64 -2.64 -0.02
CA GLU A 43 -5.74 -3.52 -0.46
C GLU A 43 -6.05 -4.60 0.57
N GLY A 44 -5.03 -5.27 1.10
CA GLY A 44 -5.21 -6.33 2.09
C GLY A 44 -5.79 -5.82 3.42
N ALA A 45 -5.33 -4.67 3.90
CA ALA A 45 -5.83 -4.07 5.12
C ALA A 45 -7.29 -3.63 4.97
N LEU A 46 -7.63 -2.98 3.85
CA LEU A 46 -9.01 -2.54 3.58
C LEU A 46 -9.97 -3.71 3.40
N THR A 47 -9.55 -4.79 2.74
CA THR A 47 -10.37 -6.01 2.62
C THR A 47 -10.68 -6.62 4.00
N SER A 48 -9.70 -6.55 4.91
CA SER A 48 -9.89 -7.00 6.30
C SER A 48 -10.91 -6.11 7.02
N CYS A 49 -10.78 -4.79 6.91
CA CYS A 49 -11.73 -3.84 7.49
C CYS A 49 -13.16 -3.98 6.94
N ILE A 50 -13.33 -4.25 5.63
CA ILE A 50 -14.66 -4.50 5.04
C ILE A 50 -15.29 -5.74 5.67
N THR A 51 -14.49 -6.79 5.91
CA THR A 51 -14.95 -8.02 6.55
C THR A 51 -15.34 -7.78 8.02
N GLU A 52 -14.55 -6.99 8.74
CA GLU A 52 -14.85 -6.58 10.12
C GLU A 52 -16.11 -5.72 10.21
N LEU A 53 -16.28 -4.76 9.31
CA LEU A 53 -17.50 -3.95 9.21
C LEU A 53 -18.73 -4.82 8.92
N ALA A 54 -18.62 -5.78 7.99
CA ALA A 54 -19.70 -6.70 7.69
C ALA A 54 -20.08 -7.56 8.91
N ALA A 55 -19.10 -8.03 9.69
CA ALA A 55 -19.36 -8.77 10.93
C ALA A 55 -20.02 -7.87 12.00
N ALA A 56 -19.52 -6.63 12.18
CA ALA A 56 -20.09 -5.67 13.13
C ALA A 56 -21.52 -5.25 12.75
N TYR A 57 -21.82 -5.18 11.46
CA TYR A 57 -23.17 -4.95 10.96
C TYR A 57 -24.11 -6.10 11.31
N THR A 58 -23.67 -7.35 11.15
CA THR A 58 -24.50 -8.51 11.52
C THR A 58 -24.72 -8.64 13.03
N ASP A 59 -23.74 -8.23 13.84
CA ASP A 59 -23.83 -8.35 15.29
C ASP A 59 -24.73 -7.26 15.91
N ASN A 60 -24.55 -5.99 15.47
CA ASN A 60 -25.14 -4.84 16.16
C ASN A 60 -25.74 -3.78 15.22
N GLY A 61 -25.82 -4.04 13.91
CA GLY A 61 -26.27 -3.05 12.91
C GLY A 61 -25.28 -1.89 12.72
N THR A 62 -24.00 -2.09 13.04
CA THR A 62 -22.97 -1.06 12.86
C THR A 62 -22.72 -0.78 11.39
N THR A 63 -23.01 0.44 10.94
CA THR A 63 -22.79 0.90 9.56
C THR A 63 -21.50 1.70 9.40
N GLN A 64 -20.72 1.87 10.46
CA GLN A 64 -19.49 2.66 10.46
C GLN A 64 -18.35 1.90 11.14
N TRP A 65 -17.22 1.76 10.47
CA TRP A 65 -16.06 1.06 11.02
C TRP A 65 -14.77 1.86 10.85
N PRO A 66 -14.02 2.14 11.93
CA PRO A 66 -12.70 2.74 11.82
C PRO A 66 -11.73 1.70 11.25
N CYS A 67 -11.19 1.99 10.07
CA CYS A 67 -10.20 1.15 9.42
C CYS A 67 -8.79 1.75 9.57
N ALA A 68 -7.91 1.04 10.26
CA ALA A 68 -6.51 1.40 10.39
C ALA A 68 -5.67 0.73 9.29
N VAL A 69 -4.98 1.54 8.48
CA VAL A 69 -4.13 1.06 7.39
C VAL A 69 -2.77 1.76 7.46
N GLY A 70 -1.73 1.01 7.81
CA GLY A 70 -0.40 1.57 8.01
C GLY A 70 -0.40 2.61 9.14
N ASN A 71 -0.03 3.85 8.80
CA ASN A 71 -0.01 4.98 9.73
C ASN A 71 -1.27 5.88 9.60
N GLY A 72 -2.21 5.51 8.73
CA GLY A 72 -3.45 6.23 8.50
C GLY A 72 -4.65 5.54 9.16
N THR A 73 -5.71 6.31 9.36
CA THR A 73 -7.01 5.77 9.75
C THR A 73 -8.05 6.44 8.88
N THR A 74 -8.93 5.63 8.29
CA THR A 74 -10.15 6.13 7.64
C THR A 74 -11.35 5.52 8.33
N THR A 75 -12.53 6.00 7.98
CA THR A 75 -13.78 5.35 8.34
C THR A 75 -14.39 4.73 7.09
N LEU A 76 -14.84 3.49 7.21
CA LEU A 76 -15.69 2.84 6.23
C LEU A 76 -17.14 2.99 6.63
N TYR A 77 -18.00 3.25 5.66
CA TYR A 77 -19.45 3.36 5.83
C TYR A 77 -20.13 2.28 5.02
N MET A 78 -21.10 1.58 5.60
CA MET A 78 -21.93 0.60 4.93
C MET A 78 -23.33 1.15 4.78
N ASP A 79 -23.85 1.09 3.56
CA ASP A 79 -25.25 1.37 3.25
C ASP A 79 -26.10 0.16 3.68
N ASP A 80 -27.12 0.39 4.50
CA ASP A 80 -27.97 -0.65 5.10
C ASP A 80 -29.01 -1.22 4.13
N ASP A 81 -29.37 -0.47 3.09
CA ASP A 81 -30.30 -0.89 2.05
C ASP A 81 -29.62 -1.78 0.99
N THR A 82 -28.35 -1.50 0.68
CA THR A 82 -27.62 -2.11 -0.44
C THR A 82 -26.43 -2.99 -0.04
N GLY A 83 -25.90 -2.83 1.18
CA GLY A 83 -24.72 -3.54 1.68
C GLY A 83 -23.39 -3.09 1.07
N LEU A 84 -23.39 -1.98 0.33
CA LEU A 84 -22.19 -1.41 -0.31
C LEU A 84 -21.36 -0.59 0.69
N VAL A 85 -20.04 -0.62 0.56
CA VAL A 85 -19.08 0.02 1.50
C VAL A 85 -18.31 1.20 0.89
N TRP A 86 -18.33 2.36 1.53
CA TRP A 86 -17.78 3.62 1.05
C TRP A 86 -16.78 4.22 2.05
N PHE A 87 -15.97 5.19 1.61
CA PHE A 87 -15.06 5.92 2.51
C PHE A 87 -15.68 7.19 3.12
N ASP A 88 -16.80 7.64 2.58
CA ASP A 88 -17.56 8.78 3.09
C ASP A 88 -18.98 8.37 3.50
N ASN A 89 -19.63 9.22 4.29
CA ASN A 89 -20.99 9.03 4.80
C ASN A 89 -22.09 9.46 3.82
N ALA A 90 -21.72 10.03 2.67
CA ALA A 90 -22.64 10.59 1.68
C ALA A 90 -22.79 9.67 0.46
N HIS A 91 -22.06 8.56 0.41
CA HIS A 91 -21.95 7.62 -0.72
C HIS A 91 -21.56 8.33 -2.02
N THR A 92 -20.74 9.38 -1.91
CA THR A 92 -20.37 10.24 -3.05
C THR A 92 -18.97 9.99 -3.55
N ASP A 93 -18.06 9.59 -2.65
CA ASP A 93 -16.66 9.32 -2.92
C ASP A 93 -16.32 7.86 -2.62
N ASN A 94 -15.74 7.20 -3.61
CA ASN A 94 -15.20 5.85 -3.50
C ASN A 94 -13.72 5.84 -3.15
N ASN A 95 -13.11 7.00 -2.91
CA ASN A 95 -11.68 7.14 -2.71
C ASN A 95 -11.33 7.35 -1.23
N GLY A 96 -10.26 6.69 -0.79
CA GLY A 96 -9.66 6.86 0.53
C GLY A 96 -8.15 6.96 0.39
N THR A 97 -7.51 7.84 1.14
CA THR A 97 -6.04 8.02 1.11
C THR A 97 -5.41 7.49 2.39
N PHE A 98 -4.30 6.76 2.25
CA PHE A 98 -3.61 6.09 3.35
C PHE A 98 -2.12 6.32 3.25
N THR A 99 -1.43 6.38 4.39
CA THR A 99 0.04 6.41 4.40
C THR A 99 0.59 5.08 4.91
N ILE A 100 1.30 4.37 4.04
CA ILE A 100 1.99 3.13 4.41
C ILE A 100 3.50 3.37 4.29
N LYS A 101 4.20 3.35 5.44
CA LYS A 101 5.67 3.50 5.50
C LYS A 101 6.19 4.71 4.68
N ASN A 102 5.53 5.85 4.82
CA ASN A 102 5.83 7.13 4.14
C ASN A 102 5.49 7.17 2.64
N ILE A 103 4.68 6.24 2.13
CA ILE A 103 4.11 6.28 0.78
C ILE A 103 2.61 6.53 0.93
N THR A 104 2.12 7.60 0.30
CA THR A 104 0.68 7.85 0.18
C THR A 104 0.11 6.92 -0.87
N VAL A 105 -0.97 6.26 -0.53
CA VAL A 105 -1.69 5.31 -1.37
C VAL A 105 -3.14 5.78 -1.45
N ASP A 106 -3.62 5.99 -2.67
CA ASP A 106 -5.03 6.23 -2.94
C ASP A 106 -5.69 4.89 -3.22
N CYS A 107 -6.69 4.54 -2.43
CA CYS A 107 -7.49 3.35 -2.66
C CYS A 107 -8.89 3.75 -3.08
N GLN A 108 -9.45 2.97 -3.98
CA GLN A 108 -10.83 3.09 -4.42
C GLN A 108 -11.58 1.80 -4.09
N ILE A 109 -12.85 1.93 -3.71
CA ILE A 109 -13.77 0.80 -3.63
C ILE A 109 -14.62 0.81 -4.91
N ASP A 110 -14.53 -0.28 -5.67
CA ASP A 110 -15.39 -0.52 -6.83
C ASP A 110 -16.55 -1.42 -6.41
N HIS A 111 -17.77 -0.96 -6.68
CA HIS A 111 -19.04 -1.60 -6.38
C HIS A 111 -19.63 -2.40 -7.54
N ALA A 112 -18.85 -2.72 -8.57
CA ALA A 112 -19.33 -3.51 -9.69
C ALA A 112 -19.98 -4.84 -9.21
N GLN A 113 -21.28 -5.01 -9.50
CA GLN A 113 -22.06 -6.23 -9.23
C GLN A 113 -22.06 -6.66 -7.75
N ASN A 114 -22.47 -5.78 -6.83
CA ASN A 114 -22.58 -6.05 -5.37
C ASN A 114 -21.30 -6.60 -4.72
N SER A 115 -20.14 -6.28 -5.28
CA SER A 115 -18.84 -6.70 -4.75
C SER A 115 -18.11 -5.48 -4.19
N ASN A 116 -17.56 -5.56 -2.98
CA ASN A 116 -16.76 -4.48 -2.37
C ASN A 116 -15.29 -4.67 -2.73
N LYS A 117 -14.94 -4.52 -4.01
CA LYS A 117 -13.55 -4.74 -4.46
C LYS A 117 -12.70 -3.51 -4.16
N VAL A 118 -11.54 -3.73 -3.58
CA VAL A 118 -10.59 -2.65 -3.29
C VAL A 118 -9.48 -2.65 -4.34
N GLY A 119 -9.20 -1.49 -4.91
CA GLY A 119 -8.02 -1.27 -5.75
C GLY A 119 -7.22 -0.08 -5.22
N CYS A 120 -5.91 -0.24 -5.05
CA CYS A 120 -5.06 0.83 -4.52
C CYS A 120 -3.92 1.20 -5.48
N THR A 121 -3.58 2.49 -5.52
CA THR A 121 -2.48 3.04 -6.32
C THR A 121 -1.59 3.93 -5.44
N ALA A 122 -0.27 3.72 -5.49
CA ALA A 122 0.68 4.53 -4.73
C ALA A 122 1.09 5.80 -5.50
N GLN A 123 1.04 6.96 -4.83
CA GLN A 123 1.52 8.24 -5.37
C GLN A 123 3.05 8.35 -5.36
#